data_AF-A0A960AAU9-F1
#
_entry.id   AF-A0A960AAU9-F1
#
_cell.length_a   1.000
_cell.length_b   1.000
_cell.length_c   1.000
_cell.angle_alpha   90.00
_cell.angle_beta   90.00
_cell.angle_gamma   90.00
#
_symmetry.space_group_name_H-M   'P 1'
#
loop_
_entity.id
_entity.type
_entity.pdbx_description
1 polymer ?
#
loop_
_entity_poly.entity_id
_entity_poly.type
_entity_poly.pdbx_seq_one_letter_code
_entity_poly.pdbx_strand_id
1 'polypeptide(L)'
;MSRSATTKGDLLRLGFRDPEAATVALAALGESRAPLLALLGRTADPDEALAGLVRLADVVDDRDRLLRALAEDEGTAMRLLCVLGASEALSDHLVRHPAHWHELADSRLGSTRPAAWAVREGLLLAVGADPQDRSPVATRPDAEAVDALRVEYRRVLLRLAARDLSHHLGVDDAAAELSDLAAGTLEAALAVARARVGADAGLA
;
A
#
# COMPACT_ATOMS: atom_id res chain seq x y z
N MET A 1 28.77 -23.56 3.69
CA MET A 1 27.39 -24.07 3.82
C MET A 1 26.79 -24.14 2.42
N SER A 2 26.40 -25.33 1.98
CA SER A 2 25.74 -25.55 0.69
C SER A 2 24.39 -24.82 0.68
N ARG A 3 24.21 -23.80 -0.18
CA ARG A 3 22.88 -23.26 -0.48
C ARG A 3 22.13 -24.37 -1.20
N SER A 4 21.24 -25.10 -0.50
CA SER A 4 20.32 -26.02 -1.16
C SER A 4 19.57 -25.26 -2.25
N ALA A 5 19.69 -25.73 -3.49
CA ALA A 5 18.98 -25.14 -4.61
C ALA A 5 17.47 -25.36 -4.40
N THR A 6 16.68 -24.28 -4.44
CA THR A 6 15.22 -24.37 -4.41
C THR A 6 14.74 -25.18 -5.61
N THR A 7 14.06 -26.29 -5.38
CA THR A 7 13.58 -27.16 -6.45
C THR A 7 12.18 -26.74 -6.90
N LYS A 8 11.78 -27.15 -8.12
CA LYS A 8 10.41 -26.99 -8.61
C LYS A 8 9.36 -27.55 -7.65
N GLY A 9 9.66 -28.71 -7.03
CA GLY A 9 8.79 -29.32 -6.04
C GLY A 9 8.63 -28.47 -4.77
N ASP A 10 9.66 -27.72 -4.37
CA ASP A 10 9.57 -26.82 -3.21
C ASP A 10 8.68 -25.62 -3.52
N LEU A 11 8.80 -25.03 -4.71
CA LEU A 11 7.96 -23.92 -5.15
C LEU A 11 6.48 -24.29 -5.23
N LEU A 12 6.17 -25.48 -5.77
CA LEU A 12 4.79 -25.99 -5.81
C LEU A 12 4.21 -26.16 -4.40
N ARG A 13 5.01 -26.65 -3.43
CA ARG A 13 4.55 -26.79 -2.03
C ARG A 13 4.36 -25.45 -1.33
N LEU A 14 5.07 -24.42 -1.76
CA LEU A 14 4.90 -23.04 -1.29
C LEU A 14 3.74 -22.32 -1.98
N GLY A 15 3.05 -22.95 -2.94
CA GLY A 15 1.85 -22.40 -3.59
C GLY A 15 2.11 -21.65 -4.90
N PHE A 16 3.34 -21.64 -5.41
CA PHE A 16 3.62 -21.10 -6.75
C PHE A 16 2.99 -22.00 -7.82
N ARG A 17 2.26 -21.38 -8.75
CA ARG A 17 1.60 -22.04 -9.88
C ARG A 17 2.54 -22.16 -11.09
N ASP A 18 3.48 -21.24 -11.25
CA ASP A 18 4.49 -21.26 -12.31
C ASP A 18 5.91 -21.30 -11.71
N PRO A 19 6.42 -22.49 -11.31
CA PRO A 19 7.74 -22.63 -10.70
C PRO A 19 8.89 -22.17 -11.60
N GLU A 20 8.73 -22.28 -12.92
CA GLU A 20 9.72 -21.84 -13.91
C GLU A 20 9.84 -20.31 -13.89
N ALA A 21 8.73 -19.59 -14.04
CA ALA A 21 8.71 -18.13 -13.95
C ALA A 21 9.16 -17.65 -12.56
N ALA A 22 8.69 -18.31 -11.50
CA ALA A 22 9.09 -18.00 -10.12
C ALA A 22 10.59 -18.15 -9.91
N THR A 23 11.23 -19.19 -10.47
CA THR A 23 12.69 -19.38 -10.36
C THR A 23 13.45 -18.22 -10.98
N VAL A 24 13.02 -17.72 -12.15
CA VAL A 24 13.62 -16.57 -12.82
C VAL A 24 13.44 -15.30 -12.00
N ALA A 25 12.23 -15.02 -11.54
CA ALA A 25 11.92 -13.83 -10.75
C ALA A 25 12.62 -13.84 -9.38
N LEU A 26 12.71 -14.99 -8.71
CA LEU A 26 13.44 -15.15 -7.45
C LEU A 26 14.94 -14.85 -7.59
N ALA A 27 15.54 -15.07 -8.77
CA ALA A 27 16.94 -14.71 -9.00
C ALA A 27 17.17 -13.20 -8.92
N ALA A 28 16.17 -12.38 -9.28
CA ALA A 28 16.24 -10.92 -9.20
C ALA A 28 16.30 -10.39 -7.76
N LEU A 29 15.94 -11.21 -6.76
CA LEU A 29 16.01 -10.84 -5.34
C LEU A 29 17.41 -11.00 -4.73
N GLY A 30 18.36 -11.58 -5.47
CA GLY A 30 19.76 -11.73 -5.03
C GLY A 30 19.89 -12.46 -3.69
N GLU A 31 20.56 -11.84 -2.73
CA GLU A 31 20.79 -12.42 -1.40
C GLU A 31 19.52 -12.47 -0.54
N SER A 32 18.58 -11.55 -0.76
CA SER A 32 17.28 -11.52 -0.07
C SER A 32 16.34 -12.64 -0.50
N ARG A 33 16.67 -13.39 -1.57
CA ARG A 33 15.85 -14.52 -2.04
C ARG A 33 15.54 -15.54 -0.94
N ALA A 34 16.58 -15.95 -0.20
CA ALA A 34 16.45 -17.01 0.80
C ALA A 34 15.51 -16.65 1.96
N PRO A 35 15.67 -15.48 2.64
CA PRO A 35 14.75 -15.10 3.70
C PRO A 35 13.32 -14.84 3.21
N LEU A 36 13.15 -14.33 1.98
CA LEU A 36 11.83 -13.98 1.45
C LEU A 36 11.02 -15.17 0.91
N LEU A 37 11.68 -16.26 0.50
CA LEU A 37 11.02 -17.41 -0.13
C LEU A 37 9.92 -18.02 0.75
N ALA A 38 10.19 -18.19 2.05
CA ALA A 38 9.21 -18.75 2.98
C ALA A 38 8.04 -17.80 3.23
N LEU A 39 8.29 -16.49 3.20
CA LEU A 39 7.26 -15.46 3.40
C LEU A 39 6.35 -15.32 2.18
N LEU A 40 6.90 -15.43 0.97
CA LEU A 40 6.12 -15.47 -0.27
C LEU A 40 5.10 -16.62 -0.24
N GLY A 41 5.51 -17.80 0.23
CA GLY A 41 4.60 -18.95 0.35
C GLY A 41 3.49 -18.81 1.40
N ARG A 42 3.49 -17.73 2.21
CA ARG A 42 2.42 -17.40 3.17
C ARG A 42 1.42 -16.40 2.62
N THR A 43 1.66 -15.87 1.42
CA THR A 43 0.75 -14.91 0.77
C THR A 43 -0.42 -15.62 0.10
N ALA A 44 -1.48 -14.86 -0.23
CA ALA A 44 -2.65 -15.41 -0.92
C ALA A 44 -2.30 -15.93 -2.35
N ASP A 45 -1.43 -15.22 -3.06
CA ASP A 45 -0.90 -15.61 -4.36
C ASP A 45 0.62 -15.31 -4.41
N PRO A 46 1.48 -16.33 -4.19
CA PRO A 46 2.93 -16.18 -4.21
C PRO A 46 3.51 -15.71 -5.55
N ASP A 47 2.88 -16.06 -6.68
CA ASP A 47 3.31 -15.63 -8.01
C ASP A 47 3.08 -14.12 -8.18
N GLU A 48 1.88 -13.63 -7.83
CA GLU A 48 1.55 -12.20 -7.85
C GLU A 48 2.39 -11.39 -6.85
N ALA A 49 2.59 -11.91 -5.63
CA ALA A 49 3.43 -11.26 -4.64
C ALA A 49 4.88 -11.09 -5.13
N LEU A 50 5.45 -12.14 -5.73
CA LEU A 50 6.81 -12.12 -6.27
C LEU A 50 6.91 -11.18 -7.48
N ALA A 51 5.95 -11.26 -8.42
CA ALA A 51 5.93 -10.39 -9.58
C ALA A 51 5.80 -8.92 -9.18
N GLY A 52 4.88 -8.59 -8.26
CA GLY A 52 4.70 -7.25 -7.71
C GLY A 52 5.96 -6.73 -7.01
N LEU A 53 6.65 -7.59 -6.24
CA LEU A 53 7.88 -7.21 -5.55
C LEU A 53 9.00 -6.87 -6.54
N VAL A 54 9.18 -7.68 -7.59
CA VAL A 54 10.19 -7.41 -8.62
C VAL A 54 9.88 -6.11 -9.35
N ARG A 55 8.62 -5.88 -9.75
CA ARG A 55 8.22 -4.61 -10.39
C ARG A 55 8.51 -3.40 -9.50
N LEU A 56 8.20 -3.48 -8.21
CA LEU A 56 8.47 -2.41 -7.25
C LEU A 56 9.99 -2.20 -7.06
N ALA A 57 10.76 -3.28 -6.95
CA ALA A 57 12.21 -3.24 -6.80
C ALA A 57 12.94 -2.66 -8.02
N ASP A 58 12.31 -2.69 -9.21
CA ASP A 58 12.86 -2.11 -10.44
C ASP A 58 12.65 -0.59 -10.54
N VAL A 59 11.68 -0.02 -9.80
CA VAL A 59 11.31 1.41 -9.90
C VAL A 59 11.58 2.22 -8.64
N VAL A 60 11.86 1.58 -7.50
CA VAL A 60 12.22 2.28 -6.25
C VAL A 60 13.63 2.89 -6.35
N ASP A 61 13.82 4.06 -5.74
CA ASP A 61 15.11 4.79 -5.79
C ASP A 61 16.30 3.98 -5.25
N ASP A 62 16.06 3.16 -4.22
CA ASP A 62 17.09 2.33 -3.56
C ASP A 62 16.58 0.89 -3.40
N ARG A 63 16.80 0.09 -4.45
CA ARG A 63 16.46 -1.33 -4.52
C ARG A 63 17.05 -2.12 -3.36
N ASP A 64 18.33 -1.91 -3.06
CA ASP A 64 19.05 -2.67 -2.05
C ASP A 64 18.52 -2.36 -0.65
N ARG A 65 18.12 -1.11 -0.39
CA ARG A 65 17.45 -0.74 0.86
C ARG A 65 16.08 -1.40 1.00
N LEU A 66 15.26 -1.44 -0.05
CA LEU A 66 13.99 -2.16 -0.02
C LEU A 66 14.22 -3.65 0.29
N LEU A 67 15.06 -4.33 -0.49
CA LEU A 67 15.28 -5.76 -0.35
C LEU A 67 15.95 -6.14 0.98
N ARG A 68 16.85 -5.31 1.52
CA ARG A 68 17.41 -5.50 2.87
C ARG A 68 16.36 -5.30 3.95
N ALA A 69 15.53 -4.26 3.86
CA ALA A 69 14.47 -4.02 4.84
C ALA A 69 13.51 -5.20 4.94
N LEU A 70 13.12 -5.80 3.80
CA LEU A 70 12.27 -7.00 3.78
C LEU A 70 13.00 -8.25 4.29
N ALA A 71 14.31 -8.38 4.03
CA ALA A 71 15.08 -9.52 4.50
C ALA A 71 15.35 -9.47 6.02
N GLU A 72 15.47 -8.27 6.60
CA GLU A 72 15.83 -8.05 8.00
C GLU A 72 14.60 -7.90 8.92
N ASP A 73 13.46 -7.46 8.40
CA ASP A 73 12.21 -7.30 9.16
C ASP A 73 11.06 -8.11 8.53
N GLU A 74 10.80 -9.29 9.14
CA GLU A 74 9.69 -10.17 8.76
C GLU A 74 8.32 -9.46 8.81
N GLY A 75 8.11 -8.53 9.75
CA GLY A 75 6.85 -7.82 9.87
C GLY A 75 6.59 -6.91 8.66
N THR A 76 7.62 -6.16 8.24
CA THR A 76 7.56 -5.32 7.03
C THR A 76 7.40 -6.16 5.77
N ALA A 77 8.15 -7.28 5.68
CA ALA A 77 8.01 -8.22 4.58
C ALA A 77 6.60 -8.79 4.47
N MET A 78 6.03 -9.31 5.56
CA MET A 78 4.69 -9.88 5.55
C MET A 78 3.62 -8.85 5.18
N ARG A 79 3.70 -7.62 5.70
CA ARG A 79 2.77 -6.55 5.33
C ARG A 79 2.81 -6.23 3.83
N LEU A 80 4.01 -6.08 3.27
CA LEU A 80 4.17 -5.78 1.85
C LEU A 80 3.74 -6.97 0.97
N LEU A 81 4.30 -8.16 1.22
CA LEU A 81 4.06 -9.34 0.38
C LEU A 81 2.60 -9.79 0.40
N CYS A 82 1.92 -9.72 1.56
CA CYS A 82 0.49 -10.03 1.62
C CYS A 82 -0.34 -9.08 0.76
N VAL A 83 -0.05 -7.77 0.78
CA VAL A 83 -0.75 -6.80 -0.08
C VAL A 83 -0.48 -7.12 -1.55
N LEU A 84 0.78 -7.35 -1.92
CA LEU A 84 1.15 -7.61 -3.31
C LEU A 84 0.49 -8.88 -3.86
N GLY A 85 0.41 -9.94 -3.04
CA GLY A 85 -0.24 -11.20 -3.41
C GLY A 85 -1.77 -11.19 -3.33
N ALA A 86 -2.39 -10.12 -2.82
CA ALA A 86 -3.84 -10.03 -2.67
C ALA A 86 -4.48 -8.94 -3.54
N SER A 87 -3.72 -7.94 -4.00
CA SER A 87 -4.28 -6.78 -4.70
C SER A 87 -3.35 -6.24 -5.78
N GLU A 88 -3.64 -6.61 -7.04
CA GLU A 88 -2.98 -6.04 -8.22
C GLU A 88 -3.08 -4.50 -8.25
N ALA A 89 -4.23 -3.95 -7.87
CA ALA A 89 -4.44 -2.50 -7.85
C ALA A 89 -3.52 -1.77 -6.85
N LEU A 90 -3.24 -2.36 -5.68
CA LEU A 90 -2.30 -1.80 -4.71
C LEU A 90 -0.84 -2.05 -5.12
N SER A 91 -0.54 -3.19 -5.78
CA SER A 91 0.75 -3.40 -6.44
C SER A 91 1.05 -2.31 -7.48
N ASP A 92 0.09 -2.01 -8.35
CA ASP A 92 0.22 -0.95 -9.36
C ASP A 92 0.29 0.45 -8.75
N HIS A 93 -0.36 0.67 -7.60
CA HIS A 93 -0.20 1.89 -6.83
C HIS A 93 1.22 2.05 -6.32
N LEU A 94 1.79 1.00 -5.72
CA LEU A 94 3.17 1.00 -5.23
C LEU A 94 4.18 1.19 -6.36
N VAL A 95 3.98 0.58 -7.52
CA VAL A 95 4.86 0.80 -8.68
C VAL A 95 4.82 2.26 -9.16
N ARG A 96 3.66 2.91 -9.13
CA ARG A 96 3.51 4.33 -9.49
C ARG A 96 4.01 5.29 -8.41
N HIS A 97 3.93 4.89 -7.14
CA HIS A 97 4.31 5.68 -5.98
C HIS A 97 5.21 4.85 -5.04
N PRO A 98 6.45 4.51 -5.47
CA PRO A 98 7.29 3.54 -4.78
C PRO A 98 7.56 3.92 -3.33
N ALA A 99 7.77 5.21 -3.03
CA ALA A 99 8.00 5.68 -1.66
C ALA A 99 6.92 5.26 -0.65
N HIS A 100 5.69 4.94 -1.09
CA HIS A 100 4.62 4.50 -0.20
C HIS A 100 4.85 3.12 0.43
N TRP A 101 5.82 2.32 -0.03
CA TRP A 101 6.18 1.09 0.66
C TRP A 101 6.65 1.37 2.11
N HIS A 102 7.19 2.57 2.38
CA HIS A 102 7.60 2.99 3.72
C HIS A 102 6.44 3.05 4.72
N GLU A 103 5.19 3.23 4.28
CA GLU A 103 4.02 3.16 5.16
C GLU A 103 3.87 1.77 5.80
N LEU A 104 4.44 0.73 5.17
CA LEU A 104 4.41 -0.64 5.66
C LEU A 104 5.63 -0.98 6.54
N ALA A 105 6.60 -0.08 6.66
CA ALA A 105 7.76 -0.25 7.52
C ALA A 105 7.50 0.14 8.99
N ASP A 106 6.36 0.75 9.29
CA ASP A 106 5.97 1.09 10.67
C ASP A 106 5.59 -0.17 11.45
N SER A 107 6.39 -0.50 12.47
CA SER A 107 6.14 -1.64 13.35
C SER A 107 4.87 -1.50 14.20
N ARG A 108 4.33 -0.29 14.37
CA ARG A 108 3.08 -0.05 15.09
C ARG A 108 1.83 -0.21 14.24
N LEU A 109 1.98 -0.36 12.91
CA LEU A 109 0.85 -0.36 11.98
C LEU A 109 -0.22 -1.39 12.36
N GLY A 110 0.19 -2.60 12.78
CA GLY A 110 -0.74 -3.66 13.20
C GLY A 110 -1.55 -3.37 14.47
N SER A 111 -1.07 -2.46 15.32
CA SER A 111 -1.64 -2.19 16.65
C SER A 111 -2.40 -0.87 16.77
N THR A 112 -2.38 -0.04 15.73
CA THR A 112 -2.92 1.32 15.81
C THR A 112 -3.81 1.63 14.62
N ARG A 113 -5.11 1.73 14.90
CA ARG A 113 -6.11 2.30 13.99
C ARG A 113 -5.88 3.81 13.88
N PRO A 114 -5.70 4.38 12.68
CA PRO A 114 -5.74 5.83 12.50
C PRO A 114 -7.07 6.38 13.01
N ALA A 115 -7.01 7.47 13.77
CA ALA A 115 -8.23 8.15 14.18
C ALA A 115 -8.94 8.77 12.95
N ALA A 116 -10.27 8.73 12.92
CA ALA A 116 -11.07 9.25 11.80
C ALA A 116 -10.69 10.68 11.42
N TRP A 117 -10.49 11.54 12.42
CA TRP A 117 -10.10 12.94 12.23
C TRP A 117 -8.73 13.07 11.54
N ALA A 118 -7.79 12.16 11.79
CA ALA A 118 -6.45 12.18 11.19
C ALA A 118 -6.49 11.73 9.73
N VAL A 119 -7.35 10.76 9.40
CA VAL A 119 -7.61 10.34 8.02
C VAL A 119 -8.21 11.51 7.22
N ARG A 120 -9.24 12.16 7.77
CA ARG A 120 -9.84 13.36 7.20
C ARG A 120 -8.82 14.47 7.00
N GLU A 121 -8.00 14.75 8.01
CA GLU A 121 -6.96 15.77 7.96
C GLU A 121 -5.97 15.52 6.81
N GLY A 122 -5.44 14.30 6.69
CA GLY A 122 -4.51 13.94 5.62
C GLY A 122 -5.11 14.15 4.23
N LEU A 123 -6.37 13.75 4.02
CA LEU A 123 -7.08 13.90 2.74
C LEU A 123 -7.33 15.37 2.38
N LEU A 124 -7.67 16.22 3.36
CA LEU A 124 -7.84 17.66 3.14
C LEU A 124 -6.50 18.34 2.81
N LEU A 125 -5.44 18.02 3.55
CA LEU A 125 -4.09 18.51 3.27
C LEU A 125 -3.60 18.06 1.88
N ALA A 126 -3.95 16.84 1.46
CA ALA A 126 -3.62 16.32 0.14
C ALA A 126 -4.28 17.10 -1.00
N VAL A 127 -5.39 17.81 -0.79
CA VAL A 127 -5.96 18.71 -1.80
C VAL A 127 -5.58 20.18 -1.57
N GLY A 128 -4.74 20.44 -0.57
CA GLY A 128 -4.33 21.79 -0.16
C GLY A 128 -5.42 22.56 0.58
N ALA A 129 -6.43 21.89 1.13
CA ALA A 129 -7.46 22.51 1.95
C ALA A 129 -7.03 22.56 3.42
N ASP A 130 -7.40 23.62 4.14
CA ASP A 130 -7.16 23.73 5.59
C ASP A 130 -8.15 22.83 6.35
N PRO A 131 -7.67 21.81 7.10
CA PRO A 131 -8.53 20.93 7.89
C PRO A 131 -9.28 21.62 9.03
N GLN A 132 -8.78 22.78 9.49
CA GLN A 132 -9.34 23.57 10.58
C GLN A 132 -10.43 24.55 10.11
N ASP A 133 -10.55 24.77 8.80
CA ASP A 133 -11.64 25.56 8.24
C ASP A 133 -12.98 24.81 8.40
N ARG A 134 -14.03 25.55 8.77
CA ARG A 134 -15.40 25.03 8.82
C ARG A 134 -15.95 24.69 7.44
N SER A 135 -15.46 25.35 6.40
CA SER A 135 -15.82 25.10 5.01
C SER A 135 -14.56 25.00 4.16
N PRO A 136 -13.79 23.90 4.27
CA PRO A 136 -12.53 23.76 3.56
C PRO A 136 -12.70 23.93 2.05
N VAL A 137 -11.74 24.61 1.44
CA VAL A 137 -11.65 24.83 -0.01
C VAL A 137 -10.26 24.38 -0.47
N ALA A 138 -10.21 23.56 -1.52
CA ALA A 138 -8.95 23.12 -2.09
C ALA A 138 -8.20 24.31 -2.72
N THR A 139 -6.89 24.34 -2.57
CA THR A 139 -6.04 25.41 -3.14
C THR A 139 -5.24 24.94 -4.36
N ARG A 140 -5.22 23.63 -4.61
CA ARG A 140 -4.56 23.04 -5.78
C ARG A 140 -5.41 23.21 -7.05
N PRO A 141 -4.77 23.27 -8.24
CA PRO A 141 -5.49 23.17 -9.51
C PRO A 141 -6.38 21.92 -9.56
N ASP A 142 -7.56 22.02 -10.17
CA ASP A 142 -8.60 20.99 -10.10
C ASP A 142 -8.11 19.57 -10.41
N ALA A 143 -7.42 19.39 -11.54
CA ALA A 143 -6.90 18.08 -11.95
C ALA A 143 -5.84 17.54 -10.96
N GLU A 144 -4.95 18.41 -10.46
CA GLU A 144 -3.92 18.05 -9.48
C GLU A 144 -4.54 17.71 -8.12
N ALA A 145 -5.59 18.42 -7.71
CA ALA A 145 -6.31 18.15 -6.47
C ALA A 145 -6.98 16.78 -6.51
N VAL A 146 -7.66 16.47 -7.63
CA VAL A 146 -8.31 15.17 -7.83
C VAL A 146 -7.27 14.04 -7.86
N ASP A 147 -6.14 14.23 -8.54
CA ASP A 147 -5.07 13.23 -8.56
C ASP A 147 -4.46 13.02 -7.17
N ALA A 148 -4.11 14.10 -6.48
CA ALA A 148 -3.57 14.04 -5.12
C ALA A 148 -4.52 13.36 -4.13
N LEU A 149 -5.83 13.61 -4.24
CA LEU A 149 -6.83 12.90 -3.44
C LEU A 149 -6.81 11.39 -3.70
N ARG A 150 -6.70 10.96 -4.96
CA ARG A 150 -6.62 9.54 -5.31
C ARG A 150 -5.34 8.89 -4.79
N VAL A 151 -4.22 9.60 -4.86
CA VAL A 151 -2.92 9.13 -4.36
C VAL A 151 -2.98 8.94 -2.85
N GLU A 152 -3.52 9.93 -2.12
CA GLU A 152 -3.65 9.87 -0.66
C GLU A 152 -4.67 8.79 -0.23
N TYR A 153 -5.82 8.70 -0.90
CA TYR A 153 -6.80 7.63 -0.65
C TYR A 153 -6.16 6.24 -0.75
N ARG A 154 -5.40 5.99 -1.83
CA ARG A 154 -4.71 4.70 -2.02
C ARG A 154 -3.60 4.47 -1.01
N ARG A 155 -2.91 5.52 -0.57
CA ARG A 155 -1.91 5.45 0.51
C ARG A 155 -2.55 5.04 1.85
N VAL A 156 -3.71 5.59 2.20
CA VAL A 156 -4.45 5.18 3.40
C VAL A 156 -5.02 3.76 3.25
N LEU A 157 -5.59 3.44 2.08
CA LEU A 157 -6.11 2.10 1.79
C LEU A 157 -5.03 1.02 1.84
N LEU A 158 -3.81 1.32 1.36
CA LEU A 158 -2.65 0.44 1.46
C LEU A 158 -2.35 0.03 2.91
N ARG A 159 -2.39 1.00 3.84
CA ARG A 159 -2.17 0.75 5.27
C ARG A 159 -3.26 -0.13 5.86
N LEU A 160 -4.52 0.14 5.50
CA LEU A 160 -5.66 -0.67 5.94
C LEU A 160 -5.55 -2.10 5.41
N ALA A 161 -5.32 -2.29 4.11
CA ALA A 161 -5.18 -3.60 3.49
C ALA A 161 -4.01 -4.41 4.10
N ALA A 162 -2.87 -3.76 4.35
CA ALA A 162 -1.76 -4.41 5.02
C ALA A 162 -2.14 -4.92 6.42
N ARG A 163 -2.91 -4.15 7.19
CA ARG A 163 -3.39 -4.56 8.53
C ARG A 163 -4.41 -5.68 8.46
N ASP A 164 -5.37 -5.58 7.56
CA ASP A 164 -6.37 -6.62 7.32
C ASP A 164 -5.72 -7.97 7.01
N LEU A 165 -4.80 -7.98 6.05
CA LEU A 165 -4.18 -9.20 5.52
C LEU A 165 -3.08 -9.80 6.41
N SER A 166 -2.36 -8.98 7.20
CA SER A 166 -1.21 -9.45 8.00
C SER A 166 -1.45 -9.47 9.50
N HIS A 167 -2.50 -8.79 9.98
CA HIS A 167 -2.80 -8.65 11.41
C HIS A 167 -4.22 -9.11 11.78
N HIS A 168 -4.95 -9.75 10.85
CA HIS A 168 -6.27 -10.34 11.08
C HIS A 168 -7.28 -9.35 11.66
N LEU A 169 -7.41 -8.20 11.01
CA LEU A 169 -8.40 -7.19 11.41
C LEU A 169 -9.80 -7.80 11.36
N GLY A 170 -10.64 -7.50 12.35
CA GLY A 170 -12.03 -7.91 12.33
C GLY A 170 -12.77 -7.24 11.18
N VAL A 171 -13.73 -7.94 10.55
CA VAL A 171 -14.53 -7.40 9.44
C VAL A 171 -15.23 -6.09 9.83
N ASP A 172 -15.73 -6.00 11.06
CA ASP A 172 -16.38 -4.79 11.58
C ASP A 172 -15.40 -3.62 11.72
N ASP A 173 -14.16 -3.89 12.18
CA ASP A 173 -13.12 -2.87 12.30
C ASP A 173 -12.65 -2.38 10.91
N ALA A 174 -12.48 -3.30 9.96
CA ALA A 174 -12.16 -2.96 8.57
C ALA A 174 -13.27 -2.11 7.94
N ALA A 175 -14.53 -2.48 8.14
CA ALA A 175 -15.68 -1.73 7.67
C ALA A 175 -15.75 -0.32 8.30
N ALA A 176 -15.46 -0.20 9.59
CA ALA A 176 -15.39 1.09 10.27
C ALA A 176 -14.27 1.98 9.69
N GLU A 177 -13.08 1.44 9.44
CA GLU A 177 -11.97 2.19 8.81
C GLU A 177 -12.27 2.61 7.37
N LEU A 178 -12.88 1.73 6.58
CA LEU A 178 -13.34 2.09 5.23
C LEU A 178 -14.39 3.22 5.28
N SER A 179 -15.27 3.20 6.29
CA SER A 179 -16.27 4.25 6.49
C SER A 179 -15.63 5.59 6.83
N ASP A 180 -14.65 5.60 7.73
CA ASP A 180 -13.89 6.82 8.07
C ASP A 180 -13.10 7.36 6.86
N LEU A 181 -12.47 6.47 6.08
CA LEU A 181 -11.79 6.84 4.84
C LEU A 181 -12.76 7.42 3.80
N ALA A 182 -13.94 6.83 3.65
CA ALA A 182 -14.98 7.34 2.75
C ALA A 182 -15.47 8.73 3.20
N ALA A 183 -15.74 8.93 4.49
CA ALA A 183 -16.16 10.21 5.04
C ALA A 183 -15.11 11.31 4.78
N GLY A 184 -13.84 11.06 5.10
CA GLY A 184 -12.76 12.01 4.82
C GLY A 184 -12.58 12.29 3.32
N THR A 185 -12.76 11.28 2.47
CA THR A 185 -12.67 11.44 1.01
C THR A 185 -13.80 12.32 0.47
N LEU A 186 -15.02 12.16 0.98
CA LEU A 186 -16.15 13.00 0.61
C LEU A 186 -15.94 14.46 1.02
N GLU A 187 -15.39 14.71 2.21
CA GLU A 187 -15.06 16.07 2.65
C GLU A 187 -13.98 16.72 1.77
N ALA A 188 -12.92 15.99 1.44
CA ALA A 188 -11.87 16.49 0.54
C ALA A 188 -12.40 16.73 -0.88
N ALA A 189 -13.24 15.83 -1.40
CA ALA A 189 -13.88 16.00 -2.70
C ALA A 189 -14.83 17.22 -2.72
N LEU A 190 -15.55 17.48 -1.62
CA LEU A 190 -16.37 18.69 -1.47
C LEU A 190 -15.50 19.96 -1.46
N ALA A 191 -14.34 19.92 -0.82
CA ALA A 191 -13.39 21.04 -0.85
C ALA A 191 -12.89 21.35 -2.27
N VAL A 192 -12.64 20.31 -3.08
CA VAL A 192 -12.30 20.46 -4.51
C VAL A 192 -13.48 21.04 -5.30
N ALA A 193 -14.70 20.53 -5.07
CA ALA A 193 -15.89 21.03 -5.74
C ALA A 193 -16.17 22.51 -5.43
N ARG A 194 -15.99 22.94 -4.17
CA ARG A 194 -16.10 24.35 -3.77
C ARG A 194 -15.10 25.23 -4.50
N ALA A 195 -13.84 24.79 -4.61
CA ALA A 195 -12.81 25.52 -5.35
C ALA A 195 -13.17 25.70 -6.83
N ARG A 196 -13.75 24.65 -7.44
CA ARG A 196 -14.22 24.67 -8.83
C ARG A 196 -15.37 25.65 -9.07
N VAL A 197 -16.32 25.70 -8.13
CA VAL A 197 -17.52 26.56 -8.23
C VAL A 197 -17.20 28.02 -7.85
N GLY A 198 -16.26 28.26 -6.94
CA GLY A 198 -15.87 29.61 -6.51
C GLY A 198 -16.95 30.29 -5.67
N ALA A 199 -17.22 31.57 -5.94
CA ALA A 199 -18.11 32.41 -5.12
C ALA A 199 -19.54 31.87 -5.01
N ASP A 200 -20.01 31.13 -6.02
CA ASP A 200 -21.36 30.56 -6.03
C ASP A 200 -21.54 29.40 -5.04
N ALA A 201 -20.44 28.86 -4.49
CA ALA A 201 -20.48 27.76 -3.53
C ALA A 201 -21.09 28.14 -2.17
N GLY A 202 -21.14 29.44 -1.84
CA GLY A 202 -21.73 29.96 -0.59
C GLY A 202 -23.18 30.42 -0.72
N LEU A 203 -23.80 30.28 -1.89
CA LEU A 203 -25.17 30.72 -2.18
C LEU A 203 -26.23 29.60 -2.05
N ALA A 204 -25.81 28.38 -1.70
CA ALA A 204 -26.66 27.20 -1.50
C ALA A 204 -26.72 26.81 -0.02
#